data_AF-A0A7D9M256-F1
#
_entry.id   AF-A0A7D9M256-F1
#
_cell.length_a   1.000
_cell.length_b   1.000
_cell.length_c   1.000
_cell.angle_alpha   90.00
_cell.angle_beta   90.00
_cell.angle_gamma   90.00
#
_symmetry.space_group_name_H-M   'P 1'
#
loop_
_entity.id
_entity.type
_entity.pdbx_description
1 polymer ?
#
loop_
_entity_poly.entity_id
_entity_poly.type
_entity_poly.pdbx_seq_one_letter_code
_entity_poly.pdbx_strand_id
1 'polypeptide(L)' 'LHLNDTEIDLYADDATQYVAGYNVQHVDHKLNGDLQPVVKWSENNRMVVKTEKTKTMVIG' A
#
# COMPACT_ATOMS: atom_id res chain seq x y z
N LEU A 1 -7.97 9.43 -4.52
CA LEU A 1 -7.01 8.32 -4.66
C LEU A 1 -7.80 7.14 -5.22
N HIS A 2 -7.32 6.48 -6.27
CA HIS A 2 -7.97 5.30 -6.86
C HIS A 2 -6.93 4.19 -6.96
N LEU A 3 -7.25 3.02 -6.41
CA LEU A 3 -6.38 1.84 -6.35
C LEU A 3 -7.12 0.72 -7.09
N ASN A 4 -6.45 0.05 -8.02
CA ASN A 4 -7.12 -0.89 -8.93
C ASN A 4 -6.93 -2.35 -8.51
N ASP A 5 -5.87 -2.62 -7.75
CA ASP A 5 -5.39 -3.98 -7.49
C ASP A 5 -5.37 -4.34 -6.00
N THR A 6 -5.48 -3.33 -5.13
CA THR A 6 -5.31 -3.46 -3.68
C THR A 6 -6.43 -2.79 -2.90
N GLU A 7 -6.63 -3.25 -1.67
CA GLU A 7 -7.52 -2.63 -0.69
C GLU A 7 -6.68 -1.92 0.37
N ILE A 8 -7.25 -0.88 1.00
CA ILE A 8 -6.62 -0.15 2.10
C ILE A 8 -7.60 0.00 3.26
N ASP A 9 -7.19 -0.48 4.41
CA ASP A 9 -7.79 -0.15 5.69
C ASP A 9 -7.08 1.04 6.33
N LEU A 10 -7.87 2.00 6.80
CA LEU A 10 -7.40 3.22 7.45
C LEU A 10 -7.93 3.30 8.87
N TYR A 11 -7.04 3.56 9.82
CA TYR A 11 -7.38 3.83 11.21
C TYR A 11 -6.52 4.99 11.74
N ALA A 12 -7.14 6.16 11.94
CA ALA A 12 -6.44 7.40 12.25
C ALA A 12 -5.35 7.73 11.20
N ASP A 13 -4.07 7.76 11.59
CA ASP A 13 -2.92 8.00 10.72
C ASP A 13 -2.25 6.70 10.22
N ASP A 14 -2.64 5.55 10.75
CA ASP A 14 -2.14 4.25 10.32
C ASP A 14 -2.99 3.71 9.16
N ALA A 15 -2.31 3.13 8.16
CA ALA A 15 -2.94 2.51 7.00
C ALA A 15 -2.31 1.14 6.71
N THR A 16 -3.14 0.17 6.34
CA THR A 16 -2.71 -1.15 5.89
C THR A 16 -3.21 -1.39 4.48
N GLN A 17 -2.28 -1.49 3.52
CA GLN A 17 -2.58 -1.88 2.15
C GLN A 17 -2.36 -3.38 1.98
N TYR A 18 -3.35 -4.08 1.41
CA TYR A 18 -3.30 -5.53 1.27
C TYR A 18 -3.91 -6.02 -0.05
N VAL A 19 -3.50 -7.23 -0.43
CA VAL A 19 -4.01 -7.96 -1.58
C VAL A 19 -3.81 -9.46 -1.37
N ALA A 20 -4.72 -10.26 -1.88
CA ALA A 20 -4.59 -11.72 -1.93
C ALA A 20 -4.20 -12.19 -3.33
N GLY A 21 -3.42 -13.27 -3.41
CA GLY A 21 -3.01 -13.86 -4.67
C GLY A 21 -2.41 -15.25 -4.52
N TYR A 22 -2.33 -15.98 -5.64
CA TYR A 22 -1.86 -17.38 -5.65
C TYR A 22 -0.33 -17.53 -5.70
N ASN A 23 0.39 -16.44 -5.97
CA ASN A 23 1.85 -16.43 -5.94
C ASN A 23 2.36 -15.07 -5.45
N VAL A 24 3.56 -15.09 -4.86
CA VAL A 24 4.16 -13.91 -4.22
C VAL A 24 4.49 -12.83 -5.25
N GLN A 25 4.91 -13.19 -6.46
CA GLN A 25 5.26 -12.23 -7.51
C GLN A 25 4.05 -11.38 -7.91
N HIS A 26 2.86 -11.98 -7.97
CA HIS A 26 1.61 -11.31 -8.29
C HIS A 26 1.18 -10.38 -7.15
N VAL A 27 1.34 -10.80 -5.90
CA VAL A 27 1.06 -9.99 -4.71
C VAL A 27 1.99 -8.77 -4.66
N ASP A 28 3.30 -8.99 -4.87
CA ASP A 28 4.31 -7.94 -4.88
C ASP A 28 4.08 -6.93 -6.01
N HIS A 29 3.78 -7.41 -7.23
CA HIS A 29 3.51 -6.53 -8.36
C HIS A 29 2.31 -5.62 -8.10
N LYS A 30 1.21 -6.16 -7.56
CA LYS A 30 -0.02 -5.41 -7.25
C LYS A 30 0.18 -4.40 -6.12
N LEU A 31 0.83 -4.81 -5.03
CA LEU A 31 1.13 -3.93 -3.90
C LEU A 31 2.00 -2.75 -4.34
N ASN A 32 3.12 -3.02 -5.03
CA ASN A 32 4.02 -1.95 -5.46
C ASN A 32 3.38 -1.04 -6.51
N GLY A 33 2.54 -1.58 -7.40
CA GLY A 33 1.80 -0.79 -8.40
C GLY A 33 0.92 0.28 -7.76
N ASP A 34 0.11 -0.11 -6.78
CA ASP A 34 -0.83 0.79 -6.10
C ASP A 34 -0.19 1.63 -4.98
N LEU A 35 0.97 1.23 -4.45
CA LEU A 35 1.71 2.01 -3.45
C LEU A 35 2.21 3.36 -4.01
N GLN A 36 2.59 3.41 -5.29
CA GLN A 36 3.06 4.66 -5.94
C GLN A 36 2.00 5.78 -5.94
N PRO A 37 0.74 5.52 -6.37
CA PRO A 37 -0.38 6.44 -6.18
C PRO A 37 -0.58 6.91 -4.74
N VAL A 38 -0.44 6.02 -3.74
CA VAL A 38 -0.61 6.36 -2.32
C VAL A 38 0.45 7.37 -1.86
N VAL A 39 1.72 7.13 -2.22
CA VAL A 39 2.83 8.03 -1.90
C VAL A 39 2.59 9.40 -2.52
N LYS A 40 2.28 9.44 -3.82
CA LYS A 40 2.01 10.71 -4.54
C LYS A 40 0.82 11.47 -3.95
N TRP A 41 -0.25 10.76 -3.59
CA TRP A 41 -1.40 11.38 -2.94
C TRP A 41 -1.04 11.95 -1.57
N SER A 42 -0.22 11.24 -0.78
CA SER A 42 0.26 11.72 0.51
C SER A 42 1.06 13.01 0.38
N GLU A 43 2.01 13.06 -0.56
CA GLU A 43 2.82 14.24 -0.84
C GLU A 43 1.97 15.45 -1.25
N ASN A 44 1.00 15.25 -2.14
CA ASN A 44 0.06 16.30 -2.57
C ASN A 44 -0.76 16.88 -1.41
N ASN A 45 -0.97 16.10 -0.36
CA ASN A 45 -1.68 16.50 0.86
C ASN A 45 -0.73 16.93 1.99
N ARG A 46 0.55 17.20 1.66
CA ARG A 46 1.60 17.61 2.62
C ARG A 46 1.84 16.59 3.74
N MET A 47 1.62 15.32 3.44
CA MET A 47 1.92 14.18 4.31
C MET A 47 3.14 13.42 3.76
N VAL A 48 3.84 12.70 4.63
CA VAL A 48 4.99 11.88 4.27
C VAL A 48 4.77 10.47 4.79
N VAL A 49 4.93 9.48 3.90
CA VAL A 49 4.91 8.07 4.30
C VAL A 49 6.21 7.76 5.05
N LYS A 50 6.09 7.30 6.30
CA LYS A 50 7.25 6.96 7.13
C LYS A 50 7.81 5.59 6.75
N THR A 51 8.69 5.56 5.75
CA THR A 51 9.28 4.35 5.19
C THR A 51 9.99 3.44 6.21
N GLU A 52 10.60 4.01 7.25
CA GLU A 52 11.22 3.23 8.35
C GLU A 52 10.22 2.36 9.12
N LYS A 53 8.96 2.80 9.18
CA LYS A 53 7.86 2.07 9.84
C LYS A 53 7.05 1.22 8.85
N THR A 54 7.05 1.57 7.57
CA THR A 54 6.38 0.81 6.52
C THR A 54 7.04 -0.56 6.38
N LYS A 55 6.26 -1.62 6.56
CA LYS A 55 6.73 -3.00 6.45
C LYS A 55 5.81 -3.78 5.52
N THR A 56 6.40 -4.70 4.76
CA THR A 56 5.66 -5.67 3.94
C THR A 56 5.68 -7.03 4.64
N MET A 57 4.54 -7.70 4.69
CA MET A 57 4.40 -9.03 5.28
C MET A 57 3.59 -9.91 4.32
N VAL A 58 4.04 -11.15 4.13
CA VAL A 58 3.27 -12.18 3.43
C VAL A 58 2.65 -13.10 4.47
N ILE A 59 1.34 -13.31 4.38
CA ILE A 59 0.58 -14.21 5.25
C ILE A 59 0.00 -15.30 4.35
N GLY A 60 0.21 -16.57 4.71
CA GLY A 60 -0.21 -17.74 3.93
C GLY A 60 -0.44 -18.96 4.79
#